data_AF-A0A9Q3I242-F1
#
_entry.id   AF-A0A9Q3I242-F1
#
_cell.length_a   1.000
_cell.length_b   1.000
_cell.length_c   1.000
_cell.angle_alpha   90.00
_cell.angle_beta   90.00
_cell.angle_gamma   90.00
#
_symmetry.space_group_name_H-M   'P 1'
#
loop_
_entity.id
_entity.type
_entity.pdbx_description
1 polymer ?
#
loop_
_entity_poly.entity_id
_entity_poly.type
_entity_poly.pdbx_seq_one_letter_code
_entity_poly.pdbx_strand_id
1 'polypeptide(L)'
;MFKCALWTNIHRFFGTKLSFSIAYHPKTDGLAKRIIQNLEDMIRRFCAYGLELKDSHGFTHYWCTLIPALELAYKTSIHSSTGQTSDMLEKGCNPRLPADTLRHDLIGIHHKSSRFKIMLDN
;
A
#
# COMPACT_ATOMS: atom_id res chain seq x y z
N MET A 1 14.87 -7.57 15.81
CA MET A 1 15.59 -8.72 16.41
C MET A 1 14.57 -9.69 17.01
N PHE A 2 14.34 -10.83 16.35
CA PHE A 2 13.32 -11.84 16.71
C PHE A 2 13.90 -13.02 17.53
N LYS A 3 14.91 -12.76 18.36
CA LYS A 3 15.71 -13.80 19.03
C LYS A 3 15.28 -14.11 20.47
N CYS A 4 14.13 -13.58 20.94
CA CYS A 4 13.68 -13.85 22.32
C CYS A 4 12.87 -15.16 22.41
N ALA A 5 12.80 -15.72 23.62
CA ALA A 5 12.09 -16.97 23.90
C ALA A 5 10.61 -16.93 23.47
N LEU A 6 9.98 -15.75 23.50
CA LEU A 6 8.62 -15.55 23.00
C LEU A 6 8.51 -15.95 21.52
N TRP A 7 9.35 -15.40 20.65
CA TRP A 7 9.31 -15.69 19.20
C TRP A 7 9.63 -17.15 18.92
N THR A 8 10.60 -17.75 19.62
CA THR A 8 10.91 -19.18 19.48
C THR A 8 9.70 -20.06 19.83
N ASN A 9 8.98 -19.73 20.91
CA ASN A 9 7.79 -20.47 21.31
C ASN A 9 6.62 -20.31 20.34
N ILE A 10 6.40 -19.10 19.81
CA ILE A 10 5.38 -18.83 18.79
C ILE A 10 5.66 -19.67 17.53
N HIS A 11 6.89 -19.62 17.01
CA HIS A 11 7.25 -20.38 15.81
C HIS A 11 7.08 -21.89 16.01
N ARG A 12 7.48 -22.41 17.19
CA ARG A 12 7.27 -23.81 17.56
C ARG A 12 5.80 -24.19 17.64
N PHE A 13 4.95 -23.31 18.19
CA PHE A 13 3.50 -23.55 18.30
C PHE A 13 2.83 -23.63 16.92
N PHE A 14 3.17 -22.71 16.01
CA PHE A 14 2.62 -22.70 14.65
C PHE A 14 3.32 -23.69 13.69
N GLY A 15 4.29 -24.49 14.18
CA GLY A 15 5.03 -25.44 13.34
C GLY A 15 5.91 -24.78 12.26
N THR A 16 6.24 -23.49 12.42
CA THR A 16 7.04 -22.74 11.45
C THR A 16 8.51 -22.72 11.85
N LYS A 17 9.41 -22.78 10.87
CA LYS A 17 10.85 -22.71 11.11
C LYS A 17 11.31 -21.26 11.00
N LEU A 18 11.89 -20.73 12.07
CA LEU A 18 12.50 -19.40 12.05
C LEU A 18 13.80 -19.44 11.26
N SER A 19 13.81 -18.82 10.08
CA SER A 19 15.01 -18.61 9.28
C SER A 19 15.56 -17.22 9.57
N PHE A 20 16.65 -17.14 10.33
CA PHE A 20 17.35 -15.88 10.50
C PHE A 20 18.14 -15.55 9.24
N SER A 21 17.94 -14.37 8.67
CA SER A 21 18.96 -13.80 7.82
C SER A 21 20.21 -13.56 8.68
N ILE A 22 21.35 -14.08 8.24
CA ILE A 22 22.64 -13.68 8.81
C ILE A 22 22.74 -12.18 8.56
N ALA A 23 23.10 -11.40 9.58
CA ALA A 23 23.00 -9.93 9.62
C ALA A 23 23.71 -9.16 8.48
N TYR A 24 24.33 -9.86 7.53
CA TYR A 24 25.01 -9.35 6.35
C TYR A 24 24.75 -10.20 5.09
N HIS A 25 23.56 -10.77 4.91
CA HIS A 25 23.17 -11.41 3.65
C HIS A 25 22.26 -10.48 2.81
N PRO A 26 22.84 -9.59 1.96
CA PRO A 26 22.06 -8.65 1.15
C PRO A 26 21.08 -9.32 0.18
N LYS A 27 21.24 -10.62 -0.09
CA LYS A 27 20.40 -11.35 -1.05
C LYS A 27 19.02 -11.72 -0.50
N THR A 28 18.93 -12.11 0.78
CA THR A 28 17.66 -12.53 1.40
C THR A 28 16.94 -11.34 2.05
N ASP A 29 17.69 -10.45 2.69
CA ASP A 29 17.12 -9.24 3.30
C ASP A 29 16.89 -8.11 2.30
N GLY A 30 17.52 -8.16 1.12
CA GLY A 30 17.42 -7.09 0.13
C GLY A 30 16.01 -6.88 -0.40
N LEU A 31 15.28 -7.98 -0.67
CA LEU A 31 13.89 -7.90 -1.14
C LEU A 31 12.97 -7.35 -0.05
N ALA A 32 13.04 -7.93 1.16
CA ALA A 32 12.24 -7.48 2.30
C ALA A 32 12.54 -6.00 2.63
N LYS A 33 13.82 -5.60 2.65
CA LYS A 33 14.24 -4.22 2.88
C LYS A 33 13.71 -3.27 1.81
N ARG A 34 13.75 -3.66 0.53
CA ARG A 34 13.22 -2.84 -0.56
C ARG A 34 11.70 -2.67 -0.47
N ILE A 35 10.99 -3.73 -0.11
CA ILE A 35 9.53 -3.68 0.10
C ILE A 35 9.21 -2.78 1.31
N ILE A 36 9.90 -2.96 2.43
CA ILE A 36 9.72 -2.12 3.63
C ILE A 36 9.98 -0.65 3.31
N GLN A 37 11.07 -0.33 2.61
CA GLN A 37 11.36 1.05 2.19
C GLN A 37 10.28 1.64 1.28
N ASN A 38 9.77 0.86 0.32
CA ASN A 38 8.69 1.32 -0.55
C ASN A 38 7.42 1.60 0.25
N LEU A 39 7.02 0.69 1.16
CA LEU A 39 5.87 0.89 2.04
C LEU A 39 6.04 2.11 2.95
N GLU A 40 7.23 2.30 3.54
CA GLU A 40 7.53 3.50 4.34
C GLU A 40 7.39 4.79 3.52
N ASP A 41 7.91 4.80 2.29
CA ASP A 41 7.80 5.96 1.40
C ASP A 41 6.35 6.22 0.98
N MET A 42 5.58 5.17 0.71
CA MET A 42 4.14 5.26 0.42
C MET A 42 3.37 5.84 1.61
N ILE A 43 3.60 5.34 2.82
CA ILE A 43 2.99 5.86 4.06
C ILE A 43 3.39 7.33 4.25
N ARG A 44 4.66 7.67 4.08
CA ARG A 44 5.14 9.05 4.26
C ARG A 44 4.48 10.00 3.26
N ARG A 45 4.45 9.63 1.98
CA ARG A 45 3.82 10.46 0.94
C ARG A 45 2.32 10.57 1.15
N PHE A 46 1.63 9.46 1.40
CA PHE A 46 0.16 9.43 1.46
C PHE A 46 -0.38 9.96 2.80
N CYS A 47 0.19 9.52 3.92
CA CYS A 47 -0.30 9.87 5.24
C CYS A 47 0.29 11.18 5.78
N ALA A 48 1.57 11.48 5.53
CA ALA A 48 2.19 12.70 6.09
C ALA A 48 2.07 13.93 5.19
N TYR A 49 2.10 13.76 3.86
CA TYR A 49 2.15 14.88 2.92
C TYR A 49 0.97 14.97 1.94
N GLY A 50 0.27 13.87 1.67
CA GLY A 50 -0.44 13.64 0.41
C GLY A 50 -1.95 13.81 0.42
N LEU A 51 -2.55 14.29 1.51
CA LEU A 51 -3.99 14.52 1.56
C LEU A 51 -4.30 15.95 2.00
N GLU A 52 -5.30 16.53 1.36
CA GLU A 52 -5.97 17.78 1.79
C GLU A 52 -6.66 17.63 3.16
N LEU A 53 -6.65 16.42 3.74
CA LEU A 53 -7.06 16.13 5.11
C LEU A 53 -5.99 16.57 6.12
N LYS A 54 -5.56 17.82 6.00
CA LYS A 54 -4.74 18.49 7.00
C LYS A 54 -5.67 19.17 7.99
N ASP A 55 -5.42 18.98 9.27
CA ASP A 55 -5.94 19.86 10.32
C ASP A 55 -5.58 21.33 9.98
N SER A 56 -6.31 22.30 10.53
CA SER A 56 -5.88 23.70 10.64
C SER A 56 -4.40 23.93 11.00
N HIS A 57 -3.75 22.98 11.68
CA HIS A 57 -2.33 22.97 12.02
C HIS A 57 -1.40 22.31 10.98
N GLY A 58 -1.91 21.84 9.85
CA GLY A 58 -1.11 21.28 8.75
C GLY A 58 -0.71 19.79 8.92
N PHE A 59 -1.20 19.12 9.97
CA PHE A 59 -0.87 17.73 10.28
C PHE A 59 -2.04 16.78 9.97
N THR A 60 -1.72 15.60 9.45
CA THR A 60 -2.67 14.50 9.27
C THR A 60 -2.70 13.65 10.55
N HIS A 61 -3.69 13.87 11.40
CA HIS A 61 -3.80 13.16 12.69
C HIS A 61 -4.36 11.73 12.59
N TYR A 62 -4.81 11.32 11.40
CA TYR A 62 -5.60 10.10 11.20
C TYR A 62 -4.93 9.07 10.28
N TRP A 63 -3.60 8.90 10.39
CA TRP A 63 -2.85 7.96 9.54
C TRP A 63 -3.40 6.53 9.59
N CYS A 64 -3.85 6.04 10.77
CA CYS A 64 -4.46 4.71 10.91
C CYS A 64 -5.70 4.54 10.01
N THR A 65 -6.51 5.60 9.87
CA THR A 65 -7.73 5.60 9.05
C THR A 65 -7.40 5.59 7.55
N LEU A 66 -6.19 5.98 7.18
CA LEU A 66 -5.69 6.02 5.81
C LEU A 66 -4.99 4.71 5.39
N ILE A 67 -4.58 3.87 6.34
CA ILE A 67 -3.92 2.58 6.06
C ILE A 67 -4.78 1.70 5.14
N PRO A 68 -6.10 1.51 5.34
CA PRO A 68 -6.90 0.65 4.47
C PRO A 68 -6.92 1.15 3.01
N ALA A 69 -6.98 2.48 2.81
CA ALA A 69 -6.92 3.07 1.47
C ALA A 69 -5.55 2.89 0.83
N LEU A 70 -4.47 3.06 1.61
CA LEU A 70 -3.11 2.83 1.15
C LEU A 70 -2.85 1.37 0.79
N GLU A 71 -3.35 0.44 1.61
CA GLU A 71 -3.26 -1.00 1.37
C GLU A 71 -3.97 -1.38 0.07
N LEU A 72 -5.17 -0.83 -0.16
CA LEU A 72 -5.89 -1.02 -1.42
C LEU A 72 -5.07 -0.51 -2.61
N ALA A 73 -4.54 0.71 -2.53
CA ALA A 73 -3.72 1.30 -3.59
C ALA A 73 -2.43 0.49 -3.85
N TYR A 74 -1.80 -0.05 -2.81
CA TYR A 74 -0.65 -0.94 -2.95
C TYR A 74 -1.05 -2.23 -3.67
N LYS A 75 -2.13 -2.88 -3.24
CA LYS A 75 -2.58 -4.16 -3.81
C LYS A 75 -3.01 -4.06 -5.27
N THR A 76 -3.50 -2.90 -5.70
CA THR A 76 -3.93 -2.63 -7.09
C THR A 76 -2.86 -1.97 -7.96
N SER A 77 -1.69 -1.63 -7.42
CA SER A 77 -0.60 -1.05 -8.19
C SER A 77 0.21 -2.14 -8.90
N ILE A 78 0.66 -1.86 -10.12
CA ILE A 78 1.47 -2.79 -10.92
C ILE A 78 2.93 -2.70 -10.45
N HIS A 79 3.48 -3.83 -10.01
CA HIS A 79 4.89 -3.90 -9.61
C HIS A 79 5.79 -4.11 -10.81
N SER A 80 6.81 -3.26 -10.99
CA SER A 80 7.75 -3.34 -12.12
C SER A 80 8.54 -4.66 -12.19
N SER A 81 8.74 -5.33 -11.05
CA SER A 81 9.40 -6.64 -11.00
C SER A 81 8.55 -7.77 -11.58
N THR A 82 7.23 -7.63 -11.56
CA THR A 82 6.29 -8.73 -11.87
C THR A 82 5.35 -8.39 -13.02
N GLY A 83 5.22 -7.11 -13.39
CA GLY A 83 4.31 -6.64 -14.43
C GLY A 83 2.82 -6.81 -14.11
N GLN A 84 2.49 -7.20 -12.88
CA GLN A 84 1.13 -7.42 -12.39
C GLN A 84 0.94 -6.78 -11.01
N THR A 85 -0.32 -6.67 -10.61
CA THR A 85 -0.72 -6.22 -9.27
C THR A 85 -0.58 -7.36 -8.26
N SER A 86 -0.39 -7.02 -6.97
CA SER A 86 -0.29 -8.06 -5.92
C SER A 86 -1.56 -8.91 -5.86
N ASP A 87 -2.74 -8.28 -5.98
CA ASP A 87 -4.02 -9.00 -5.87
C ASP A 87 -4.26 -9.95 -7.05
N MET A 88 -3.81 -9.60 -8.25
CA MET A 88 -3.85 -10.53 -9.40
C MET A 88 -2.98 -11.76 -9.17
N LEU A 89 -1.80 -11.59 -8.58
CA LEU A 89 -0.89 -12.70 -8.31
C LEU A 89 -1.37 -13.58 -7.15
N GLU A 90 -1.97 -12.99 -6.12
CA GLU A 90 -2.40 -13.68 -4.91
C GLU A 90 -3.79 -14.31 -5.05
N LYS A 91 -4.72 -13.61 -5.69
CA LYS A 91 -6.15 -13.99 -5.74
C LYS A 91 -6.67 -14.23 -7.15
N GLY A 92 -5.93 -13.86 -8.19
CA GLY A 92 -6.36 -13.98 -9.58
C GLY A 92 -7.36 -12.91 -10.04
N CYS A 93 -7.68 -11.92 -9.21
CA CYS A 93 -8.58 -10.83 -9.57
C CYS A 93 -8.20 -9.54 -8.85
N ASN A 94 -8.51 -8.38 -9.47
CA ASN A 94 -8.41 -7.08 -8.82
C ASN A 94 -9.78 -6.63 -8.30
N PRO A 95 -9.83 -5.96 -7.14
CA PRO A 95 -11.05 -5.35 -6.63
C PRO A 95 -11.47 -4.22 -7.56
N ARG A 96 -12.78 -4.10 -7.81
CA ARG A 96 -13.34 -2.98 -8.57
C ARG A 96 -13.17 -1.70 -7.76
N LEU A 97 -12.43 -0.74 -8.32
CA LEU A 97 -12.22 0.57 -7.72
C LEU A 97 -13.36 1.53 -8.11
N PRO A 98 -13.61 2.58 -7.30
CA PRO A 98 -14.55 3.64 -7.68
C PRO A 98 -14.23 4.24 -9.06
N ALA A 99 -12.94 4.34 -9.40
CA ALA A 99 -12.47 4.79 -10.72
C ALA A 99 -13.00 3.90 -11.87
N ASP A 100 -13.08 2.58 -11.68
CA ASP A 100 -13.60 1.65 -12.69
C ASP A 100 -15.11 1.81 -12.92
N THR A 101 -15.80 2.40 -11.95
CA THR A 101 -17.26 2.65 -12.01
C THR A 101 -17.58 4.02 -12.60
N LEU A 102 -16.61 4.94 -12.65
CA LEU A 102 -16.76 6.24 -13.30
C LEU A 102 -16.78 6.02 -14.82
N ARG A 103 -17.97 5.94 -15.41
CA ARG A 103 -18.12 6.03 -16.87
C ARG A 103 -17.54 7.36 -17.33
N HIS A 104 -16.47 7.32 -18.13
CA HIS A 104 -15.88 8.49 -18.78
C HIS A 104 -16.93 9.31 -19.58
N ASP A 105 -17.97 8.63 -20.06
CA ASP A 105 -19.08 9.22 -20.81
C ASP A 105 -20.00 10.13 -19.96
N LEU A 106 -20.00 9.98 -18.62
CA LEU A 106 -20.91 10.72 -17.73
C LEU A 106 -20.29 12.02 -17.17
N ILE A 107 -19.00 12.28 -17.41
CA ILE A 107 -18.25 13.46 -16.92
C ILE A 107 -18.81 14.77 -17.53
N GLY A 108 -19.62 14.68 -18.59
CA GLY A 108 -20.28 15.84 -19.23
C GLY A 108 -21.72 16.13 -18.77
N ILE A 109 -22.36 15.26 -17.97
CA ILE A 109 -23.81 15.35 -17.73
C ILE A 109 -24.19 16.41 -16.70
N HIS A 110 -23.30 16.68 -15.74
CA HIS A 110 -23.57 17.61 -14.65
C HIS A 110 -22.61 18.80 -14.73
N HIS A 111 -23.12 20.04 -14.71
CA HIS A 111 -22.27 21.23 -14.93
C HIS A 111 -21.10 21.34 -13.94
N LYS A 112 -21.22 20.74 -12.75
CA LYS A 112 -20.15 20.74 -11.72
C LYS A 112 -19.13 19.60 -11.90
N SER A 113 -19.36 18.71 -12.87
CA SER A 113 -18.51 17.55 -13.14
C SER A 113 -17.17 17.91 -13.78
N SER A 114 -17.05 19.09 -14.40
CA SER A 114 -15.80 19.60 -14.98
C SER A 114 -14.63 19.61 -13.99
N ARG A 115 -14.92 19.80 -12.69
CA ARG A 115 -13.90 19.78 -11.63
C ARG A 115 -13.35 18.38 -11.36
N PHE A 116 -14.14 17.34 -11.60
CA PHE A 116 -13.72 15.94 -11.46
C PHE A 116 -12.87 15.48 -12.64
N LYS A 117 -13.11 16.01 -13.85
CA LYS A 117 -12.25 15.74 -15.02
C LYS A 117 -10.80 16.17 -14.75
N ILE A 118 -10.62 17.37 -14.21
CA ILE A 118 -9.30 17.94 -13.84
C ILE A 118 -8.59 17.10 -12.78
N MET A 119 -9.33 16.37 -11.93
CA MET A 119 -8.80 15.53 -10.85
C MET A 119 -8.37 14.13 -11.32
N LEU A 120 -8.83 13.68 -12.49
CA LEU A 120 -8.49 12.39 -13.10
C LEU A 120 -7.33 12.50 -14.11
N ASP A 121 -7.08 13.69 -14.66
CA ASP A 121 -6.08 13.97 -15.69
C ASP A 121 -4.69 14.38 -15.13
N ASN A 122 -4.50 14.37 -13.80
CA ASN A 122 -3.21 14.58 -13.10
C ASN A 122 -2.76 13.30 -12.38
#